data_AF-A0A352N6B7-F1
#
_entry.id   AF-A0A352N6B7-F1
#
_cell.length_a   1.000
_cell.length_b   1.000
_cell.length_c   1.000
_cell.angle_alpha   90.00
_cell.angle_beta   90.00
_cell.angle_gamma   90.00
#
_symmetry.space_group_name_H-M   'P 1'
#
loop_
_entity.id
_entity.type
_entity.pdbx_description
1 polymer ?
#
loop_
_entity_poly.entity_id
_entity_poly.type
_entity_poly.pdbx_seq_one_letter_code
_entity_poly.pdbx_strand_id
1 'polypeptide(L)'
;MDKKAIEALSESDMKGLAEADSRGFLLPPGENLADYKKRLQEMMHSYSEIEKDLNSTDKYNIFGEFVLDTRMRITPEIMGEAADLTRKYYEFSIDWVPGFFISKSLGLLWGGCAISFPDQNQLSIFIIRANFAEKKRWLFYTRDELLAHELCHVARLPVRDRTFEELFAYRLSPSRLRRYMGNCFRHDYDAILFILPVFLLLAVQILRLFFGLDQKIPIWPFWIFAGLYPLFLMLRNHLNRNIFFRAKRNLEKAGCGKALPVLFRCTKNELERMSLLIDPEKLKAWMDGKAESELRWKVIKFRFMDIM
;
A
#
# COMPACT_ATOMS: atom_id res chain seq x y z
N MET A 1 -9.08 -1.49 18.18
CA MET A 1 -10.35 -0.85 18.61
C MET A 1 -11.15 -1.91 19.36
N ASP A 2 -11.81 -1.58 20.47
CA ASP A 2 -12.56 -2.60 21.22
C ASP A 2 -13.97 -2.84 20.66
N LYS A 3 -14.61 -3.93 21.10
CA LYS A 3 -15.95 -4.33 20.63
C LYS A 3 -17.01 -3.26 20.93
N LYS A 4 -16.94 -2.60 22.08
CA LYS A 4 -17.91 -1.56 22.47
C LYS A 4 -17.80 -0.34 21.56
N ALA A 5 -16.58 0.08 21.22
CA ALA A 5 -16.32 1.17 20.29
C ALA A 5 -16.86 0.86 18.89
N ILE A 6 -16.72 -0.38 18.40
CA ILE A 6 -17.30 -0.80 17.12
C ILE A 6 -18.83 -0.77 17.17
N GLU A 7 -19.44 -1.30 18.23
CA GLU A 7 -20.90 -1.31 18.39
C GLU A 7 -21.49 0.11 18.46
N ALA A 8 -20.76 1.04 19.06
CA ALA A 8 -21.14 2.45 19.18
C ALA A 8 -21.05 3.26 17.88
N LEU A 9 -20.39 2.76 16.83
CA LEU A 9 -20.28 3.49 15.56
C LEU A 9 -21.67 3.79 14.98
N SER A 10 -21.87 5.01 14.49
CA SER A 10 -23.16 5.44 13.94
C SER A 10 -22.96 6.38 12.76
N GLU A 11 -23.89 6.36 11.80
CA GLU A 11 -23.95 7.39 10.76
C GLU A 11 -24.32 8.78 11.32
N SER A 12 -24.94 8.84 12.50
CA SER A 12 -25.22 10.10 13.18
C SER A 12 -24.01 10.66 13.94
N ASP A 13 -23.00 9.84 14.22
CA ASP A 13 -21.77 10.24 14.90
C ASP A 13 -20.53 9.98 14.04
N MET A 14 -20.18 10.97 13.24
CA MET A 14 -19.00 10.93 12.38
C MET A 14 -17.69 10.87 13.16
N LYS A 15 -17.64 11.24 14.45
CA LYS A 15 -16.39 11.21 15.22
C LYS A 15 -15.87 9.79 15.42
N GLY A 16 -16.76 8.86 15.74
CA GLY A 16 -16.38 7.45 15.90
C GLY A 16 -15.84 6.85 14.59
N LEU A 17 -16.51 7.13 13.47
CA LEU A 17 -16.06 6.68 12.14
C LEU A 17 -14.75 7.34 11.71
N ALA A 18 -14.59 8.63 12.00
CA ALA A 18 -13.37 9.36 11.72
C ALA A 18 -12.18 8.84 12.53
N GLU A 19 -12.42 8.44 13.78
CA GLU A 19 -11.40 7.83 14.63
C GLU A 19 -11.03 6.42 14.16
N ALA A 20 -12.01 5.62 13.73
CA ALA A 20 -11.71 4.33 13.12
C ALA A 20 -10.84 4.51 11.84
N ASP A 21 -11.19 5.46 10.98
CA ASP A 21 -10.40 5.80 9.79
C ASP A 21 -9.00 6.35 10.14
N SER A 22 -8.86 7.13 11.24
CA SER A 22 -7.57 7.61 11.76
C SER A 22 -6.66 6.46 12.21
N ARG A 23 -7.26 5.35 12.62
CA ARG A 23 -6.56 4.13 13.03
C ARG A 23 -6.28 3.16 11.88
N GLY A 24 -6.51 3.58 10.63
CA GLY A 24 -6.29 2.77 9.44
C GLY A 24 -7.41 1.77 9.13
N PHE A 25 -8.55 1.84 9.83
CA PHE A 25 -9.73 1.03 9.53
C PHE A 25 -10.54 1.65 8.39
N LEU A 26 -9.98 1.69 7.18
CA LEU A 26 -10.63 2.36 6.06
C LEU A 26 -11.92 1.63 5.64
N LEU A 27 -12.92 2.42 5.27
CA LEU A 27 -14.12 1.96 4.57
C LEU A 27 -13.77 1.75 3.08
N PRO A 28 -14.17 0.65 2.45
CA PRO A 28 -14.09 0.47 1.01
C PRO A 28 -15.32 1.07 0.30
N PRO A 29 -15.30 1.20 -1.04
CA PRO A 29 -16.45 1.67 -1.81
C PRO A 29 -17.69 0.79 -1.60
N GLY A 30 -18.84 1.41 -1.36
CA GLY A 30 -20.14 0.73 -1.26
C GLY A 30 -20.43 0.00 0.06
N GLU A 31 -19.49 -0.04 1.01
CA GLU A 31 -19.73 -0.64 2.32
C GLU A 31 -20.62 0.26 3.19
N ASN A 32 -21.72 -0.32 3.70
CA ASN A 32 -22.60 0.35 4.65
C ASN A 32 -22.12 0.14 6.10
N LEU A 33 -22.75 0.84 7.05
CA LEU A 33 -22.35 0.79 8.46
C LEU A 33 -22.43 -0.62 9.07
N ALA A 34 -23.45 -1.41 8.72
CA ALA A 34 -23.64 -2.74 9.28
C ALA A 34 -22.55 -3.70 8.83
N ASP A 35 -22.24 -3.69 7.52
CA ASP A 35 -21.16 -4.50 6.94
C ASP A 35 -19.79 -4.06 7.49
N TYR A 36 -19.58 -2.75 7.65
CA TYR A 36 -18.35 -2.22 8.26
C TYR A 36 -18.15 -2.72 9.69
N LYS A 37 -19.18 -2.63 10.54
CA LYS A 37 -19.12 -3.13 11.92
C LYS A 37 -18.80 -4.62 11.96
N LYS A 38 -19.49 -5.41 11.13
CA LYS A 38 -19.29 -6.85 11.04
C LYS A 38 -17.84 -7.17 10.67
N ARG A 39 -17.31 -6.53 9.62
CA ARG A 39 -15.93 -6.70 9.18
C ARG A 39 -14.91 -6.35 10.26
N LEU A 40 -15.11 -5.24 10.98
CA LEU A 40 -14.24 -4.85 12.07
C LEU A 40 -14.28 -5.83 13.25
N GLN A 41 -15.45 -6.38 13.56
CA GLN A 41 -15.59 -7.39 14.61
C GLN A 41 -14.86 -8.69 14.23
N GLU A 42 -15.03 -9.18 13.00
CA GLU A 42 -14.33 -10.37 12.49
C GLU A 42 -12.81 -10.18 12.49
N MET A 43 -12.35 -9.00 12.06
CA MET A 43 -10.93 -8.66 12.03
C MET A 43 -10.35 -8.55 13.45
N MET A 44 -11.01 -7.84 14.37
CA MET A 44 -10.55 -7.72 15.76
C MET A 44 -10.58 -9.06 16.51
N HIS A 45 -11.56 -9.92 16.21
CA HIS A 45 -11.56 -11.28 16.75
C HIS A 45 -10.36 -12.07 16.25
N SER A 46 -10.06 -12.02 14.95
CA SER A 46 -8.90 -12.70 14.39
C SER A 46 -7.59 -12.21 14.99
N TYR A 47 -7.41 -10.90 15.14
CA TYR A 47 -6.24 -10.34 15.81
C TYR A 47 -6.15 -10.72 17.29
N SER A 48 -7.27 -10.79 18.01
CA SER A 48 -7.23 -11.17 19.42
C SER A 48 -6.85 -12.64 19.63
N GLU A 49 -7.25 -13.54 18.72
CA GLU A 49 -6.78 -14.93 18.73
C GLU A 49 -5.27 -15.01 18.44
N ILE A 50 -4.78 -14.26 17.44
CA ILE A 50 -3.33 -14.18 17.17
C ILE A 50 -2.58 -13.63 18.37
N GLU A 51 -3.06 -12.56 19.01
CA GLU A 51 -2.41 -12.01 20.20
C GLU A 51 -2.37 -13.01 21.36
N LYS A 52 -3.41 -13.82 21.56
CA LYS A 52 -3.38 -14.89 22.57
C LYS A 52 -2.31 -15.93 22.25
N ASP A 53 -2.22 -16.36 20.99
CA ASP A 53 -1.21 -17.34 20.55
C ASP A 53 0.20 -16.77 20.70
N LEU A 54 0.40 -15.50 20.32
CA LEU A 54 1.68 -14.80 20.43
C LEU A 54 2.15 -14.61 21.88
N ASN A 55 1.21 -14.46 22.82
CA ASN A 55 1.53 -14.28 24.23
C ASN A 55 1.69 -15.61 24.99
N SER A 56 1.18 -16.72 24.45
CA SER A 56 1.22 -18.04 25.09
C SER A 56 2.33 -18.95 24.56
N THR A 57 2.91 -18.63 23.41
CA THR A 57 3.94 -19.46 22.75
C THR A 57 5.16 -18.65 22.36
N ASP A 58 6.35 -19.28 22.41
CA ASP A 58 7.59 -18.67 21.91
C ASP A 58 7.67 -18.66 20.36
N LYS A 59 6.77 -19.42 19.72
CA LYS A 59 6.76 -19.63 18.27
C LYS A 59 5.35 -19.59 17.74
N TYR A 60 5.11 -18.72 16.77
CA TYR A 60 3.84 -18.63 16.06
C TYR A 60 3.99 -19.16 14.64
N ASN A 61 3.12 -20.08 14.24
CA ASN A 61 3.15 -20.63 12.90
C ASN A 61 2.11 -19.93 12.03
N ILE A 62 2.56 -19.12 11.08
CA ILE A 62 1.70 -18.54 10.05
C ILE A 62 1.35 -19.67 9.07
N PHE A 63 0.11 -20.17 9.18
CA PHE A 63 -0.52 -21.13 8.27
C PHE A 63 0.26 -22.43 7.99
N GLY A 64 1.12 -22.86 8.91
CA GLY A 64 1.90 -24.10 8.75
C GLY A 64 3.20 -23.92 7.96
N GLU A 65 3.44 -22.75 7.36
CA GLU A 65 4.54 -22.51 6.43
C GLU A 65 5.68 -21.68 7.04
N PHE A 66 5.35 -20.69 7.89
CA PHE A 66 6.35 -19.79 8.46
C PHE A 66 6.29 -19.76 9.98
N VAL A 67 7.37 -20.18 10.63
CA VAL A 67 7.52 -20.12 12.08
C VAL A 67 8.18 -18.79 12.46
N LEU A 68 7.44 -17.94 13.15
CA LEU A 68 7.88 -16.68 13.72
C LEU A 68 8.30 -16.86 15.17
N ASP A 69 9.42 -16.26 15.56
CA ASP A 69 9.86 -16.16 16.95
C ASP A 69 9.18 -14.95 17.59
N THR A 70 8.37 -15.16 18.63
CA THR A 70 7.59 -14.09 19.26
C THR A 70 8.48 -13.07 19.96
N ARG A 71 9.71 -13.44 20.33
CA ARG A 71 10.72 -12.52 20.90
C ARG A 71 11.26 -11.52 19.87
N MET A 72 11.08 -11.82 18.58
CA MET A 72 11.47 -10.95 17.47
C MET A 72 10.34 -10.00 17.05
N ARG A 73 9.30 -9.85 17.88
CA ARG A 73 8.21 -8.92 17.64
C ARG A 73 8.70 -7.47 17.62
N ILE A 74 8.21 -6.70 16.67
CA ILE A 74 8.47 -5.27 16.56
C ILE A 74 7.75 -4.56 17.71
N THR A 75 8.48 -3.70 18.41
CA THR A 75 7.94 -3.00 19.58
C THR A 75 7.05 -1.81 19.15
N PRO A 76 6.14 -1.36 20.03
CA PRO A 76 5.30 -0.18 19.76
C PRO A 76 6.10 1.08 19.45
N GLU A 77 7.29 1.24 20.04
CA GLU A 77 8.16 2.40 19.78
C GLU A 77 8.63 2.42 18.32
N ILE A 78 9.03 1.25 17.79
CA ILE A 78 9.45 1.12 16.40
C ILE A 78 8.27 1.34 15.45
N MET A 79 7.08 0.83 15.80
CA MET A 79 5.84 1.11 15.05
C MET A 79 5.50 2.61 15.07
N GLY A 80 5.78 3.31 16.17
CA GLY A 80 5.62 4.75 16.32
C GLY A 80 6.43 5.56 15.30
N GLU A 81 7.62 5.10 14.92
CA GLU A 81 8.44 5.75 13.88
C GLU A 81 7.73 5.80 12.53
N ALA A 82 7.04 4.72 12.17
CA ALA A 82 6.29 4.63 10.93
C ALA A 82 5.02 5.50 10.97
N ALA A 83 4.40 5.58 12.15
CA ALA A 83 3.19 6.35 12.38
C ALA A 83 3.40 7.86 12.13
N ASP A 84 4.59 8.40 12.38
CA ASP A 84 4.90 9.80 12.05
C ASP A 84 4.80 10.09 10.56
N LEU A 85 5.28 9.18 9.71
CA LEU A 85 5.19 9.32 8.26
C LEU A 85 3.76 9.15 7.77
N THR A 86 3.04 8.13 8.23
CA THR A 86 1.65 7.88 7.79
C THR A 86 0.71 8.99 8.26
N ARG A 87 0.88 9.50 9.49
CA ARG A 87 0.12 10.67 9.98
C ARG A 87 0.39 11.91 9.13
N LYS A 88 1.67 12.21 8.87
CA LYS A 88 2.07 13.37 8.08
C LYS A 88 1.51 13.38 6.67
N TYR A 89 1.49 12.24 5.98
CA TYR A 89 1.09 12.17 4.57
C TYR A 89 -0.38 11.86 4.36
N TYR A 90 -0.97 11.02 5.22
CA TYR A 90 -2.27 10.40 4.99
C TYR A 90 -3.23 10.45 6.18
N GLU A 91 -2.79 11.06 7.30
CA GLU A 91 -3.56 11.22 8.54
C GLU A 91 -4.14 9.92 9.08
N PHE A 92 -3.32 8.86 9.09
CA PHE A 92 -3.61 7.63 9.80
C PHE A 92 -2.41 7.12 10.59
N SER A 93 -2.67 6.28 11.59
CA SER A 93 -1.69 5.59 12.42
C SER A 93 -2.22 4.20 12.76
N ILE A 94 -1.46 3.15 12.48
CA ILE A 94 -1.86 1.77 12.77
C ILE A 94 -1.00 1.23 13.91
N ASP A 95 -1.66 0.72 14.94
CA ASP A 95 -1.05 0.16 16.16
C ASP A 95 -1.45 -1.30 16.43
N TRP A 96 -2.33 -1.87 15.60
CA TRP A 96 -2.98 -3.15 15.82
C TRP A 96 -2.42 -4.29 14.96
N VAL A 97 -1.53 -4.00 14.01
CA VAL A 97 -0.94 -5.01 13.14
C VAL A 97 0.34 -5.54 13.77
N PRO A 98 0.45 -6.86 14.03
CA PRO A 98 1.67 -7.44 14.56
C PRO A 98 2.75 -7.46 13.48
N GLY A 99 4.00 -7.22 13.90
CA GLY A 99 5.13 -7.29 13.00
C GLY A 99 6.33 -7.97 13.64
N PHE A 100 7.20 -8.56 12.81
CA PHE A 100 8.30 -9.42 13.26
C PHE A 100 9.59 -9.15 12.49
N PHE A 101 10.71 -9.29 13.19
CA PHE A 101 12.04 -9.34 12.60
C PHE A 101 12.42 -10.77 12.23
N ILE A 102 12.91 -10.98 11.00
CA ILE A 102 13.43 -12.28 10.57
C ILE A 102 14.85 -12.16 10.00
N SER A 103 15.67 -13.13 10.37
CA SER A 103 17.08 -13.22 9.97
C SER A 103 17.35 -14.28 8.91
N LYS A 104 16.53 -15.33 8.84
CA LYS A 104 16.71 -16.46 7.91
C LYS A 104 15.97 -16.21 6.59
N SER A 105 16.50 -16.78 5.51
CA SER A 105 15.84 -16.92 4.19
C SER A 105 15.55 -15.64 3.38
N LEU A 106 16.21 -14.52 3.68
CA LEU A 106 15.98 -13.26 2.95
C LEU A 106 17.14 -12.91 2.00
N GLY A 107 16.81 -12.72 0.72
CA GLY A 107 17.77 -12.25 -0.30
C GLY A 107 18.39 -10.89 0.05
N LEU A 108 19.59 -10.63 -0.47
CA LEU A 108 20.42 -9.45 -0.14
C LEU A 108 19.76 -8.09 -0.40
N LEU A 109 18.68 -8.02 -1.19
CA LEU A 109 17.95 -6.78 -1.50
C LEU A 109 16.56 -6.73 -0.85
N TRP A 110 16.20 -7.76 -0.07
CA TRP A 110 14.91 -7.86 0.57
C TRP A 110 14.90 -7.09 1.90
N GLY A 111 14.04 -6.08 1.99
CA GLY A 111 13.86 -5.25 3.19
C GLY A 111 12.76 -5.76 4.12
N GLY A 112 11.59 -6.09 3.55
CA GLY A 112 10.38 -6.46 4.28
C GLY A 112 9.21 -6.75 3.34
N CYS A 113 8.12 -7.26 3.91
CA CYS A 113 6.80 -7.30 3.27
C CYS A 113 5.68 -7.34 4.32
N ALA A 114 4.48 -6.92 3.92
CA ALA A 114 3.22 -7.29 4.54
C ALA A 114 2.71 -8.60 3.92
N ILE A 115 2.35 -9.57 4.77
CA ILE A 115 1.57 -10.72 4.35
C ILE A 115 0.13 -10.45 4.73
N SER A 116 -0.73 -10.28 3.73
CA SER A 116 -2.16 -9.99 3.93
C SER A 116 -3.04 -11.14 3.45
N PHE A 117 -4.10 -11.41 4.20
CA PHE A 117 -5.09 -12.44 3.95
C PHE A 117 -6.46 -11.79 3.69
N PRO A 118 -6.66 -11.18 2.50
CA PRO A 118 -7.83 -10.36 2.21
C PRO A 118 -9.16 -11.13 2.22
N ASP A 119 -9.12 -12.45 2.02
CA ASP A 119 -10.30 -13.33 1.95
C ASP A 119 -10.53 -14.13 3.25
N GLN A 120 -9.56 -14.11 4.16
CA GLN A 120 -9.61 -14.78 5.47
C GLN A 120 -9.45 -13.73 6.58
N ASN A 121 -10.42 -12.80 6.64
CA ASN A 121 -10.58 -11.80 7.72
C ASN A 121 -9.68 -10.56 7.65
N GLN A 122 -9.12 -10.23 6.48
CA GLN A 122 -8.27 -9.04 6.28
C GLN A 122 -7.07 -8.97 7.25
N LEU A 123 -6.61 -10.15 7.67
CA LEU A 123 -5.47 -10.25 8.54
C LEU A 123 -4.22 -9.78 7.79
N SER A 124 -3.31 -9.13 8.50
CA SER A 124 -2.04 -8.68 7.98
C SER A 124 -0.98 -8.88 9.05
N ILE A 125 0.19 -9.34 8.64
CA ILE A 125 1.36 -9.46 9.50
C ILE A 125 2.54 -8.83 8.76
N PHE A 126 3.30 -7.99 9.45
CA PHE A 126 4.53 -7.43 8.87
C PHE A 126 5.73 -8.28 9.19
N ILE A 127 6.57 -8.42 8.19
CA ILE A 127 7.81 -9.15 8.32
C ILE A 127 8.92 -8.27 7.75
N ILE A 128 9.91 -7.94 8.58
CA ILE A 128 11.05 -7.12 8.19
C ILE A 128 12.37 -7.79 8.53
N ARG A 129 13.41 -7.42 7.77
CA ARG A 129 14.77 -7.93 7.97
C ARG A 129 15.29 -7.61 9.38
N ALA A 130 15.89 -8.60 10.04
CA ALA A 130 16.37 -8.49 11.42
C ALA A 130 17.42 -7.40 11.66
N ASN A 131 18.19 -7.00 10.64
CA ASN A 131 19.09 -5.85 10.74
C ASN A 131 18.38 -4.57 11.21
N PHE A 132 17.09 -4.43 10.91
CA PHE A 132 16.29 -3.31 11.35
C PHE A 132 15.93 -3.34 12.84
N ALA A 133 16.16 -4.44 13.56
CA ALA A 133 15.99 -4.45 15.01
C ALA A 133 16.97 -3.49 15.68
N GLU A 134 18.25 -3.55 15.27
CA GLU A 134 19.33 -2.78 15.87
C GLU A 134 19.66 -1.48 15.12
N LYS A 135 19.43 -1.45 13.79
CA LYS A 135 19.84 -0.34 12.93
C LYS A 135 18.63 0.28 12.24
N LYS A 136 18.52 1.61 12.29
CA LYS A 136 17.46 2.33 11.56
C LYS A 136 17.61 2.23 10.03
N ARG A 137 18.81 1.95 9.53
CA ARG A 137 19.11 1.91 8.09
C ARG A 137 19.81 0.63 7.69
N TRP A 138 19.41 0.07 6.56
CA TRP A 138 20.11 -1.02 5.90
C TRP A 138 20.12 -0.77 4.39
N LEU A 139 21.31 -0.72 3.80
CA LEU A 139 21.55 -0.25 2.43
C LEU A 139 20.94 1.15 2.20
N PHE A 140 19.97 1.24 1.30
CA PHE A 140 19.24 2.45 0.92
C PHE A 140 17.80 2.46 1.45
N TYR A 141 17.47 1.55 2.36
CA TYR A 141 16.18 1.47 3.05
C TYR A 141 16.32 1.97 4.49
N THR A 142 15.34 2.74 4.96
CA THR A 142 15.19 3.06 6.38
C THR A 142 13.98 2.32 6.97
N ARG A 143 14.07 1.97 8.25
CA ARG A 143 13.06 1.19 8.97
C ARG A 143 11.70 1.87 8.97
N ASP A 144 11.68 3.17 9.28
CA ASP A 144 10.49 4.01 9.30
C ASP A 144 9.80 4.06 7.94
N GLU A 145 10.57 4.27 6.87
CA GLU A 145 10.07 4.26 5.50
C GLU A 145 9.46 2.92 5.12
N LEU A 146 10.18 1.82 5.40
CA LEU A 146 9.75 0.49 5.03
C LEU A 146 8.48 0.09 5.78
N LEU A 147 8.45 0.32 7.10
CA LEU A 147 7.25 0.07 7.88
C LEU A 147 6.08 0.93 7.41
N ALA A 148 6.29 2.22 7.17
CA ALA A 148 5.22 3.10 6.72
C ALA A 148 4.70 2.73 5.32
N HIS A 149 5.59 2.22 4.44
CA HIS A 149 5.21 1.65 3.15
C HIS A 149 4.28 0.45 3.32
N GLU A 150 4.63 -0.51 4.16
CA GLU A 150 3.80 -1.70 4.41
C GLU A 150 2.47 -1.32 5.11
N LEU A 151 2.48 -0.35 6.03
CA LEU A 151 1.26 0.17 6.66
C LEU A 151 0.30 0.80 5.65
N CYS A 152 0.80 1.40 4.57
CA CYS A 152 -0.07 1.91 3.51
C CYS A 152 -0.85 0.78 2.83
N HIS A 153 -0.19 -0.34 2.53
CA HIS A 153 -0.84 -1.52 1.95
C HIS A 153 -1.90 -2.09 2.89
N VAL A 154 -1.61 -2.16 4.20
CA VAL A 154 -2.60 -2.66 5.17
C VAL A 154 -3.79 -1.73 5.32
N ALA A 155 -3.57 -0.43 5.44
CA ALA A 155 -4.67 0.54 5.52
C ALA A 155 -5.58 0.45 4.29
N ARG A 156 -5.01 0.28 3.10
CA ARG A 156 -5.73 0.24 1.82
C ARG A 156 -6.21 -1.14 1.40
N LEU A 157 -5.89 -2.19 2.15
CA LEU A 157 -6.34 -3.56 1.88
C LEU A 157 -7.85 -3.67 1.59
N PRO A 158 -8.76 -2.97 2.31
CA PRO A 158 -10.19 -3.02 2.02
C PRO A 158 -10.56 -2.40 0.67
N VAL A 159 -9.84 -1.36 0.21
CA VAL A 159 -10.14 -0.62 -1.02
C VAL A 159 -9.94 -1.49 -2.27
N ARG A 160 -9.07 -2.51 -2.17
CA ARG A 160 -8.82 -3.52 -3.22
C ARG A 160 -8.44 -2.92 -4.58
N ASP A 161 -7.64 -1.84 -4.61
CA ASP A 161 -7.21 -1.18 -5.85
C ASP A 161 -5.70 -1.06 -5.99
N ARG A 162 -5.09 -2.00 -6.72
CA ARG A 162 -3.65 -2.12 -6.96
C ARG A 162 -3.03 -1.01 -7.82
N THR A 163 -3.82 -0.17 -8.49
CA THR A 163 -3.31 0.74 -9.54
C THR A 163 -2.36 1.80 -8.99
N PHE A 164 -2.66 2.28 -7.78
CA PHE A 164 -1.96 3.37 -7.12
C PHE A 164 -1.38 2.98 -5.76
N GLU A 165 -1.54 1.74 -5.30
CA GLU A 165 -1.01 1.27 -4.00
C GLU A 165 0.47 1.59 -3.86
N GLU A 166 1.28 1.12 -4.80
CA GLU A 166 2.72 1.37 -4.80
C GLU A 166 3.04 2.85 -4.93
N LEU A 167 2.24 3.63 -5.67
CA LEU A 167 2.44 5.08 -5.76
C LEU A 167 2.26 5.74 -4.38
N PHE A 168 1.25 5.34 -3.61
CA PHE A 168 1.05 5.84 -2.25
C PHE A 168 2.18 5.38 -1.34
N ALA A 169 2.44 4.07 -1.28
CA ALA A 169 3.42 3.48 -0.38
C ALA A 169 4.86 3.96 -0.67
N TYR A 170 5.25 4.18 -1.93
CA TYR A 170 6.56 4.76 -2.25
C TYR A 170 6.64 6.26 -2.02
N ARG A 171 5.53 7.00 -1.87
CA ARG A 171 5.56 8.45 -1.67
C ARG A 171 6.20 8.85 -0.33
N LEU A 172 6.16 7.97 0.66
CA LEU A 172 6.82 8.13 1.96
C LEU A 172 8.34 7.99 1.85
N SER A 173 8.85 7.49 0.71
CA SER A 173 10.28 7.34 0.49
C SER A 173 11.01 8.69 0.48
N PRO A 174 12.17 8.83 1.15
CA PRO A 174 13.03 10.01 0.99
C PRO A 174 13.66 10.07 -0.42
N SER A 175 13.79 8.93 -1.11
CA SER A 175 14.40 8.86 -2.44
C SER A 175 13.46 9.31 -3.56
N ARG A 176 13.86 10.35 -4.30
CA ARG A 176 13.14 10.82 -5.50
C ARG A 176 12.99 9.72 -6.55
N LEU A 177 14.02 8.89 -6.72
CA LEU A 177 14.03 7.80 -7.68
C LEU A 177 12.99 6.74 -7.30
N ARG A 178 12.94 6.34 -6.02
CA ARG A 178 11.95 5.38 -5.53
C ARG A 178 10.53 5.93 -5.60
N ARG A 179 10.32 7.20 -5.24
CA ARG A 179 9.02 7.89 -5.44
C ARG A 179 8.57 7.93 -6.89
N TYR A 180 9.49 7.87 -7.84
CA TYR A 180 9.16 7.85 -9.27
C TYR A 180 8.95 6.42 -9.77
N MET A 181 9.93 5.54 -9.59
CA MET A 181 9.97 4.20 -10.18
C MET A 181 9.19 3.15 -9.39
N GLY A 182 8.85 3.43 -8.14
CA GLY A 182 8.24 2.45 -7.24
C GLY A 182 6.93 1.86 -7.77
N ASN A 183 6.12 2.65 -8.49
CA ASN A 183 4.85 2.21 -9.07
C ASN A 183 4.99 1.59 -10.48
N CYS A 184 6.22 1.29 -10.92
CA CYS A 184 6.44 0.63 -12.22
C CYS A 184 5.94 -0.81 -12.21
N PHE A 185 6.22 -1.57 -11.15
CA PHE A 185 5.76 -2.94 -10.97
C PHE A 185 4.50 -2.95 -10.10
N ARG A 186 3.45 -3.66 -10.53
CA ARG A 186 2.15 -3.76 -9.83
C ARG A 186 1.72 -5.19 -9.61
N HIS A 187 2.13 -6.06 -10.51
CA HIS A 187 1.84 -7.48 -10.47
C HIS A 187 3.12 -8.29 -10.51
N ASP A 188 3.07 -9.50 -9.98
CA ASP A 188 4.21 -10.42 -9.96
C ASP A 188 4.69 -10.74 -11.38
N TYR A 189 3.76 -10.83 -12.34
CA TYR A 189 4.11 -11.04 -13.75
C TYR A 189 4.83 -9.84 -14.38
N ASP A 190 4.71 -8.62 -13.84
CA ASP A 190 5.47 -7.47 -14.37
C ASP A 190 6.97 -7.71 -14.15
N ALA A 191 7.36 -8.33 -13.03
CA ALA A 191 8.76 -8.71 -12.79
C ALA A 191 9.22 -9.81 -13.75
N ILE A 192 8.36 -10.81 -14.01
CA ILE A 192 8.66 -11.91 -14.94
C ILE A 192 8.84 -11.37 -16.36
N LEU A 193 7.91 -10.54 -16.84
CA LEU A 193 7.96 -9.96 -18.19
C LEU A 193 9.09 -8.94 -18.36
N PHE A 194 9.60 -8.36 -17.26
CA PHE A 194 10.81 -7.54 -17.28
C PHE A 194 12.08 -8.38 -17.41
N ILE A 195 12.17 -9.51 -16.69
CA ILE A 195 13.39 -10.32 -16.58
C ILE A 195 13.53 -11.33 -17.73
N LEU A 196 12.43 -11.97 -18.16
CA LEU A 196 12.45 -13.04 -19.16
C LEU A 196 13.07 -12.61 -20.51
N PRO A 197 12.73 -11.43 -21.09
CA PRO A 197 13.37 -10.96 -22.32
C PRO A 197 14.88 -10.74 -22.18
N VAL A 198 15.34 -10.34 -20.99
CA VAL A 198 16.78 -10.14 -20.70
C VAL A 198 17.50 -11.48 -20.67
N PHE A 199 16.92 -12.52 -20.05
CA PHE A 199 17.50 -13.86 -20.10
C PHE A 199 17.50 -14.46 -21.51
N LEU A 200 16.46 -14.20 -22.31
CA LEU A 200 16.43 -14.60 -23.70
C LEU A 200 17.54 -13.92 -24.51
N LEU A 201 17.73 -12.61 -24.33
CA LEU A 201 18.83 -11.86 -24.94
C LEU A 201 20.19 -12.43 -24.55
N LEU A 202 20.39 -12.77 -23.27
CA LEU A 202 21.62 -13.41 -22.77
C LEU A 202 21.84 -14.79 -23.40
N ALA A 203 20.80 -15.63 -23.47
CA ALA A 203 20.90 -16.96 -24.08
C ALA A 203 21.31 -16.88 -25.56
N VAL A 204 20.72 -15.96 -26.31
CA VAL A 204 21.09 -15.71 -27.72
C VAL A 204 22.51 -15.21 -27.84
N GLN A 205 22.95 -14.32 -26.94
CA GLN A 205 24.34 -13.84 -26.93
C GLN A 205 25.34 -14.97 -26.68
N ILE A 206 25.04 -15.90 -25.77
CA ILE A 206 25.86 -17.10 -25.52
C ILE A 206 25.90 -17.99 -26.77
N LEU A 207 24.75 -18.23 -27.41
CA LEU A 207 24.68 -19.02 -28.65
C LEU A 207 25.51 -18.40 -29.78
N ARG A 208 25.44 -17.08 -29.96
CA ARG A 208 26.24 -16.37 -30.97
C ARG A 208 27.75 -16.47 -30.67
N LEU A 209 28.14 -16.30 -29.41
CA LEU A 209 29.55 -16.27 -29.01
C LEU A 209 30.22 -17.66 -29.03
N PHE A 210 29.54 -18.68 -28.49
CA PHE A 210 30.15 -20.00 -28.28
C PHE A 210 29.84 -21.01 -29.38
N PHE A 211 28.80 -20.80 -30.18
CA PHE A 211 28.39 -21.75 -31.24
C PHE A 211 28.52 -21.18 -32.66
N GLY A 212 29.16 -20.00 -32.82
CA GLY A 212 29.41 -19.41 -34.14
C GLY A 212 28.14 -19.09 -34.94
N LEU A 213 27.05 -18.74 -34.24
CA LEU A 213 25.75 -18.39 -34.84
C LEU A 213 25.61 -16.88 -35.08
N ASP A 214 26.70 -16.13 -34.98
CA ASP A 214 26.74 -14.67 -35.08
C ASP A 214 26.20 -14.13 -36.41
N GLN A 215 26.47 -14.85 -37.52
CA GLN A 215 25.99 -14.53 -38.86
C GLN A 215 24.59 -15.07 -39.17
N LYS A 216 24.11 -16.06 -38.40
CA LYS A 216 22.80 -16.72 -38.63
C LYS A 216 21.68 -16.09 -37.80
N ILE A 217 22.01 -15.55 -36.64
CA ILE A 217 21.04 -14.99 -35.70
C ILE A 217 21.32 -13.49 -35.50
N PRO A 218 20.49 -12.59 -36.06
CA PRO A 218 20.59 -11.17 -35.77
C PRO A 218 20.18 -10.90 -34.32
N ILE A 219 21.01 -10.16 -33.58
CA ILE A 219 20.74 -9.87 -32.16
C ILE A 219 19.79 -8.69 -31.91
N TRP A 220 19.70 -7.77 -32.86
CA TRP A 220 18.94 -6.52 -32.69
C TRP A 220 17.45 -6.72 -32.36
N PRO A 221 16.72 -7.76 -32.84
CA PRO A 221 15.33 -7.96 -32.44
C PRO A 221 15.20 -8.27 -30.95
N PHE A 222 16.16 -9.00 -30.37
CA PHE A 222 16.17 -9.36 -28.95
C PHE A 222 16.41 -8.13 -28.06
N TRP A 223 17.18 -7.15 -28.53
CA TRP A 223 17.30 -5.85 -27.86
C TRP A 223 15.99 -5.06 -27.86
N ILE A 224 15.24 -5.09 -28.97
CA ILE A 224 13.92 -4.46 -29.03
C ILE A 224 12.97 -5.15 -28.04
N PHE A 225 12.91 -6.48 -28.04
CA PHE A 225 12.08 -7.22 -27.09
C PHE A 225 12.48 -6.95 -25.63
N ALA A 226 13.78 -6.87 -25.34
CA ALA A 226 14.27 -6.52 -24.01
C ALA A 226 13.90 -5.09 -23.59
N GLY A 227 13.82 -4.14 -24.54
CA GLY A 227 13.48 -2.74 -24.27
C GLY A 227 11.98 -2.43 -24.25
N LEU A 228 11.17 -3.21 -24.97
CA LEU A 228 9.75 -2.93 -25.18
C LEU A 228 8.94 -2.93 -23.88
N TYR A 229 9.14 -3.97 -23.05
CA TYR A 229 8.38 -4.11 -21.81
C TYR A 229 8.79 -3.08 -20.73
N PRO A 230 10.09 -2.83 -20.47
CA PRO A 230 10.51 -1.72 -19.61
C PRO A 230 9.95 -0.35 -20.07
N LEU A 231 9.95 -0.07 -21.37
CA LEU A 231 9.37 1.15 -21.92
C LEU A 231 7.87 1.23 -21.62
N PHE A 232 7.12 0.14 -21.82
CA PHE A 232 5.72 0.05 -21.45
C PHE A 232 5.49 0.33 -19.95
N LEU A 233 6.27 -0.27 -19.05
CA LEU A 233 6.17 -0.03 -17.61
C LEU A 233 6.41 1.45 -17.26
N MET A 234 7.42 2.07 -17.87
CA MET A 234 7.72 3.49 -17.68
C MET A 234 6.60 4.40 -18.18
N LEU A 235 6.06 4.15 -19.38
CA LEU A 235 4.95 4.91 -19.95
C LEU A 235 3.69 4.76 -19.08
N ARG A 236 3.34 3.53 -18.72
CA ARG A 236 2.21 3.22 -17.80
C ARG A 236 2.37 3.98 -16.49
N ASN A 237 3.53 3.93 -15.87
CA ASN A 237 3.80 4.64 -14.62
C ASN A 237 3.68 6.17 -14.80
N HIS A 238 4.25 6.72 -15.87
CA HIS A 238 4.16 8.15 -16.17
C HIS A 238 2.72 8.63 -16.34
N LEU A 239 1.90 7.90 -17.10
CA LEU A 239 0.48 8.23 -17.30
C LEU A 239 -0.30 8.21 -15.98
N ASN A 240 -0.09 7.21 -15.15
CA ASN A 240 -0.76 7.12 -13.85
C ASN A 240 -0.31 8.23 -12.89
N ARG A 241 0.98 8.56 -12.87
CA ARG A 241 1.46 9.72 -12.11
C ARG A 241 0.80 11.01 -12.59
N ASN A 242 0.61 11.18 -13.89
CA ASN A 242 -0.09 12.36 -14.43
C ASN A 242 -1.53 12.44 -13.95
N ILE A 243 -2.27 11.32 -13.94
CA ILE A 243 -3.62 11.24 -13.35
C ILE A 243 -3.59 11.67 -11.89
N PHE A 244 -2.72 11.06 -11.09
CA PHE A 244 -2.57 11.37 -9.66
C PHE A 244 -2.27 12.85 -9.39
N PHE A 245 -1.27 13.43 -10.07
CA PHE A 245 -0.88 14.82 -9.85
C PHE A 245 -1.88 15.82 -10.41
N ARG A 246 -2.66 15.46 -11.44
CA ARG A 246 -3.80 16.25 -11.90
C ARG A 246 -4.92 16.23 -10.87
N ALA A 247 -5.32 15.06 -10.38
CA ALA A 247 -6.33 14.91 -9.33
C ALA A 247 -5.96 15.72 -8.06
N LYS A 248 -4.72 15.58 -7.58
CA LYS A 248 -4.20 16.36 -6.45
C LYS A 248 -4.35 17.86 -6.66
N ARG A 249 -3.92 18.36 -7.82
CA ARG A 249 -3.97 19.78 -8.15
C ARG A 249 -5.41 20.30 -8.27
N ASN A 250 -6.31 19.50 -8.82
CA ASN A 250 -7.72 19.86 -8.95
C ASN A 250 -8.38 19.93 -7.56
N LEU A 251 -8.09 18.99 -6.66
CA LEU A 251 -8.52 19.06 -5.26
C LEU A 251 -7.99 20.31 -4.53
N GLU A 252 -6.70 20.60 -4.68
CA GLU A 252 -6.09 21.80 -4.09
C GLU A 252 -6.74 23.09 -4.61
N LYS A 253 -7.02 23.17 -5.91
CA LYS A 253 -7.76 24.29 -6.52
C LYS A 253 -9.20 24.40 -6.05
N ALA A 254 -9.82 23.27 -5.69
CA ALA A 254 -11.15 23.24 -5.08
C ALA A 254 -11.17 23.61 -3.60
N GLY A 255 -10.02 23.99 -3.02
CA GLY A 255 -9.91 24.42 -1.63
C GLY A 255 -9.62 23.30 -0.64
N CYS A 256 -9.36 22.06 -1.10
CA CYS A 256 -9.00 20.96 -0.21
C CYS A 256 -7.55 21.09 0.28
N GLY A 257 -7.37 21.56 1.52
CA GLY A 257 -6.05 21.67 2.15
C GLY A 257 -5.35 20.32 2.40
N LYS A 258 -6.12 19.23 2.45
CA LYS A 258 -5.66 17.87 2.75
C LYS A 258 -5.86 16.92 1.57
N ALA A 259 -5.40 17.32 0.39
CA ALA A 259 -5.60 16.54 -0.84
C ALA A 259 -4.98 15.12 -0.80
N LEU A 260 -3.81 14.94 -0.16
CA LEU A 260 -3.16 13.62 -0.11
C LEU A 260 -3.95 12.59 0.72
N PRO A 261 -4.40 12.90 1.96
CA PRO A 261 -5.31 12.03 2.70
C PRO A 261 -6.59 11.66 1.95
N VAL A 262 -7.19 12.59 1.21
CA VAL A 262 -8.37 12.32 0.37
C VAL A 262 -8.03 11.31 -0.72
N LEU A 263 -6.99 11.57 -1.53
CA LEU A 263 -6.58 10.68 -2.61
C LEU A 263 -6.22 9.28 -2.11
N PHE A 264 -5.59 9.17 -0.93
CA PHE A 264 -5.24 7.90 -0.31
C PHE A 264 -6.43 7.00 0.00
N ARG A 265 -7.65 7.56 0.10
CA ARG A 265 -8.88 6.80 0.35
C ARG A 265 -9.70 6.55 -0.91
N CYS A 266 -9.25 7.08 -2.04
CA CYS A 266 -9.92 6.95 -3.32
C CYS A 266 -9.45 5.72 -4.10
N THR A 267 -10.33 5.26 -4.97
CA THR A 267 -10.08 4.28 -6.02
C THR A 267 -9.50 4.94 -7.26
N LYS A 268 -8.99 4.14 -8.19
CA LYS A 268 -8.52 4.52 -9.52
C LYS A 268 -9.58 5.31 -10.26
N ASN A 269 -10.80 4.79 -10.34
CA ASN A 269 -11.88 5.44 -11.09
C ASN A 269 -12.19 6.84 -10.52
N GLU A 270 -12.07 7.00 -9.21
CA GLU A 270 -12.25 8.29 -8.54
C GLU A 270 -11.08 9.23 -8.82
N LEU A 271 -9.83 8.74 -8.75
CA LEU A 271 -8.65 9.51 -9.14
C LEU A 271 -8.73 9.98 -10.61
N GLU A 272 -9.12 9.10 -11.51
CA GLU A 272 -9.35 9.41 -12.92
C GLU A 272 -10.44 10.47 -13.07
N ARG A 273 -11.58 10.29 -12.40
CA ARG A 273 -12.68 11.27 -12.43
C ARG A 273 -12.25 12.65 -11.93
N MET A 274 -11.58 12.72 -10.77
CA MET A 274 -11.04 13.96 -10.22
C MET A 274 -10.01 14.60 -11.15
N SER A 275 -9.19 13.81 -11.84
CA SER A 275 -8.19 14.32 -12.77
C SER A 275 -8.80 15.01 -13.99
N LEU A 276 -10.04 14.65 -14.35
CA LEU A 276 -10.80 15.20 -15.48
C LEU A 276 -11.69 16.38 -15.08
N LEU A 277 -12.14 16.45 -13.82
CA LEU A 277 -12.95 17.56 -13.29
C LEU A 277 -12.04 18.77 -12.97
N ILE A 278 -11.74 19.57 -13.99
CA ILE A 278 -10.88 20.76 -13.88
C ILE A 278 -11.60 21.92 -13.16
N ASP A 279 -12.91 22.02 -13.36
CA ASP A 279 -13.77 23.03 -12.75
C ASP A 279 -13.96 22.74 -11.24
N PRO A 280 -13.47 23.63 -10.35
CA PRO A 280 -13.54 23.44 -8.89
C PRO A 280 -14.96 23.19 -8.37
N GLU A 281 -15.96 23.88 -8.92
CA GLU A 281 -17.34 23.79 -8.41
C GLU A 281 -17.98 22.47 -8.84
N LYS A 282 -17.69 21.99 -10.05
CA LYS A 282 -18.12 20.66 -10.50
C LYS A 282 -17.45 19.54 -9.71
N LEU A 283 -16.18 19.73 -9.33
CA LEU A 283 -15.47 18.77 -8.49
C LEU A 283 -16.08 18.71 -7.09
N LYS A 284 -16.37 19.87 -6.46
CA LYS A 284 -17.08 19.94 -5.17
C LYS A 284 -18.44 19.26 -5.24
N ALA A 285 -19.28 19.61 -6.21
CA ALA A 285 -20.59 19.01 -6.39
C ALA A 285 -20.52 17.48 -6.57
N TRP A 286 -19.52 16.97 -7.30
CA TRP A 286 -19.30 15.53 -7.43
C TRP A 286 -18.90 14.87 -6.10
N MET A 287 -18.03 15.51 -5.31
CA MET A 287 -17.64 15.01 -3.98
C MET A 287 -18.81 15.06 -2.99
N ASP A 288 -19.65 16.09 -3.06
CA ASP A 288 -20.84 16.22 -2.23
C ASP A 288 -21.86 15.11 -2.55
N GLY A 289 -22.15 14.88 -3.82
CA GLY A 289 -23.03 13.77 -4.23
C GLY A 289 -22.46 12.39 -3.87
N LYS A 290 -21.13 12.24 -3.84
CA LYS A 290 -20.48 11.04 -3.31
C LYS A 290 -20.67 10.90 -1.80
N ALA A 291 -20.54 11.98 -1.03
CA ALA A 291 -20.79 11.97 0.41
C ALA A 291 -22.27 11.68 0.73
N GLU A 292 -23.21 12.12 -0.10
CA GLU A 292 -24.63 11.77 0.08
C GLU A 292 -24.90 10.27 -0.10
N SER A 293 -24.17 9.61 -1.01
CA SER A 293 -24.43 8.22 -1.42
C SER A 293 -23.54 7.17 -0.74
N GLU A 294 -22.32 7.53 -0.30
CA GLU A 294 -21.35 6.58 0.24
C GLU A 294 -20.86 7.00 1.63
N LEU A 295 -20.98 6.09 2.60
CA LEU A 295 -20.50 6.30 3.97
C LEU A 295 -19.01 6.66 4.02
N ARG A 296 -18.18 5.99 3.20
CA ARG A 296 -16.75 6.30 3.05
C ARG A 296 -16.52 7.77 2.70
N TRP A 297 -17.31 8.32 1.78
CA TRP A 297 -17.18 9.71 1.35
C TRP A 297 -17.69 10.70 2.41
N LYS A 298 -18.73 10.34 3.19
CA LYS A 298 -19.11 11.11 4.38
C LYS A 298 -17.92 11.27 5.34
N VAL A 299 -17.22 10.17 5.62
CA VAL A 299 -16.04 10.17 6.51
C VAL A 299 -14.88 10.97 5.91
N ILE A 300 -14.57 10.78 4.62
CA ILE A 300 -13.52 11.54 3.92
C ILE A 300 -13.79 13.05 4.02
N LYS A 301 -15.03 13.47 3.72
CA LYS A 301 -15.43 14.87 3.74
C LYS A 301 -15.31 15.46 5.15
N PHE A 302 -15.87 14.77 6.14
CA PHE A 302 -15.80 15.16 7.55
C PHE A 302 -14.35 15.32 8.05
N ARG A 303 -13.45 14.40 7.67
CA ARG A 303 -12.06 14.42 8.14
C ARG A 303 -11.17 15.47 7.46
N PHE A 304 -11.38 15.71 6.17
CA PHE A 304 -10.37 16.38 5.35
C PHE A 304 -10.86 17.62 4.61
N MET A 305 -12.17 17.88 4.60
CA MET A 305 -12.77 18.91 3.77
C MET A 305 -13.67 19.88 4.55
N ASP A 306 -14.30 19.43 5.64
CA ASP A 306 -15.22 20.26 6.45
C ASP A 306 -14.50 21.14 7.50
N ILE A 307 -13.19 21.38 7.34
CA ILE A 307 -12.44 22.33 8.19
C ILE A 307 -12.10 23.56 7.33
N MET A 308 -13.08 24.43 7.17
CA MET A 308 -12.92 25.84 6.82
C MET A 308 -13.69 26.68 7.81
#